data_AF-A0A916R2X6-F1
#
_entry.id   AF-A0A916R2X6-F1
#
_cell.length_a   1.000
_cell.length_b   1.000
_cell.length_c   1.000
_cell.angle_alpha   90.00
_cell.angle_beta   90.00
_cell.angle_gamma   90.00
#
_symmetry.space_group_name_H-M   'P 1'
#
loop_
_entity.id
_entity.type
_entity.pdbx_description
1 polymer ?
#
loop_
_entity_poly.entity_id
_entity_poly.type
_entity_poly.pdbx_seq_one_letter_code
_entity_poly.pdbx_strand_id
1 'polypeptide(L)'
;MKIEILAKRVAQKTKSPILEKLILGEVGRDDLPENCMIWTGASTGRSGPRMRYKRGYDNIPELTIIMDRPRPVVNFSGKRHSVNRLLFDFATKLDYPYRLESSCGEAMCVNPVHYLPKAIRPGGFAAQETCDMELSQVQDGPAFVEDPWTLQEVGEFVETALEEHSPTSWQSLIELTFLGEVPHVLIDEYLKKIGKDHLCLPATTK
;
A
#
# COMPACT_ATOMS: atom_id res chain seq x y z
N MET A 1 34.90 -12.36 3.78
CA MET A 1 34.64 -13.19 2.58
C MET A 1 34.70 -12.26 1.38
N LYS A 2 35.47 -12.59 0.33
CA LYS A 2 35.56 -11.76 -0.89
C LYS A 2 34.20 -11.76 -1.61
N ILE A 3 33.89 -10.67 -2.32
CA ILE A 3 32.62 -10.48 -3.02
C ILE A 3 32.37 -11.56 -4.09
N GLU A 4 33.42 -11.99 -4.77
CA GLU A 4 33.38 -13.08 -5.76
C GLU A 4 32.87 -14.41 -5.19
N ILE A 5 33.27 -14.73 -3.95
CA ILE A 5 32.86 -15.96 -3.28
C ILE A 5 31.38 -15.89 -2.91
N LEU A 6 30.91 -14.69 -2.51
CA LEU A 6 29.49 -14.46 -2.27
C LEU A 6 28.68 -14.64 -3.55
N ALA A 7 29.13 -14.03 -4.66
CA ALA A 7 28.46 -14.08 -5.95
C ALA A 7 28.28 -15.52 -6.44
N LYS A 8 29.36 -16.31 -6.45
CA LYS A 8 29.32 -17.75 -6.78
C LYS A 8 28.38 -18.54 -5.89
N ARG A 9 28.41 -18.29 -4.58
CA ARG A 9 27.54 -18.98 -3.61
C ARG A 9 26.08 -18.65 -3.86
N VAL A 10 25.75 -17.40 -4.17
CA VAL A 10 24.37 -17.00 -4.45
C VAL A 10 23.87 -17.68 -5.72
N ALA A 11 24.63 -17.62 -6.82
CA ALA A 11 24.26 -18.28 -8.08
C ALA A 11 24.07 -19.79 -7.93
N GLN A 12 24.94 -20.47 -7.18
CA GLN A 12 24.80 -21.89 -6.89
C GLN A 12 23.52 -22.21 -6.11
N LYS A 13 23.16 -21.39 -5.12
CA LYS A 13 21.98 -21.61 -4.26
C LYS A 13 20.66 -21.26 -4.92
N THR A 14 20.67 -20.44 -5.95
CA THR A 14 19.48 -20.06 -6.73
C THR A 14 19.40 -20.75 -8.08
N LYS A 15 20.42 -21.55 -8.44
CA LYS A 15 20.59 -22.15 -9.78
C LYS A 15 20.53 -21.11 -10.90
N SER A 16 20.91 -19.87 -10.61
CA SER A 16 20.75 -18.72 -11.51
C SER A 16 22.09 -18.00 -11.66
N PRO A 17 22.89 -18.27 -12.71
CA PRO A 17 24.22 -17.69 -12.90
C PRO A 17 24.18 -16.18 -13.15
N ILE A 18 23.05 -15.65 -13.61
CA ILE A 18 22.87 -14.21 -13.84
C ILE A 18 23.02 -13.38 -12.57
N LEU A 19 22.69 -13.95 -11.39
CA LEU A 19 22.87 -13.27 -10.10
C LEU A 19 24.33 -13.11 -9.71
N GLU A 20 25.23 -13.97 -10.20
CA GLU A 20 26.67 -13.78 -10.00
C GLU A 20 27.14 -12.52 -10.72
N LYS A 21 26.76 -12.39 -12.00
CA LYS A 21 27.07 -11.23 -12.84
C LYS A 21 26.47 -9.93 -12.29
N LEU A 22 25.25 -9.99 -11.77
CA LEU A 22 24.60 -8.86 -11.10
C LEU A 22 25.41 -8.37 -9.89
N ILE A 23 25.85 -9.28 -9.00
CA ILE A 23 26.63 -8.92 -7.81
C ILE A 23 27.99 -8.33 -8.20
N LEU A 24 28.58 -8.80 -9.29
CA LEU A 24 29.83 -8.27 -9.84
C LEU A 24 29.65 -6.94 -10.60
N GLY A 25 28.40 -6.53 -10.88
CA GLY A 25 28.07 -5.28 -11.57
C GLY A 25 28.17 -5.36 -13.09
N GLU A 26 28.22 -6.57 -13.68
CA GLU A 26 28.29 -6.76 -15.14
C GLU A 26 26.92 -6.62 -15.82
N VAL A 27 25.84 -6.81 -15.06
CA VAL A 27 24.47 -6.94 -15.55
C VAL A 27 23.56 -6.02 -14.74
N GLY A 28 22.61 -5.36 -15.41
CA GLY A 28 21.66 -4.44 -14.78
C GLY A 28 20.44 -5.16 -14.18
N ARG A 29 19.51 -4.38 -13.60
CA ARG A 29 18.23 -4.90 -13.12
C ARG A 29 17.36 -5.42 -14.27
N ASP A 30 17.39 -4.73 -15.41
CA ASP A 30 16.47 -4.96 -16.54
C ASP A 30 16.79 -6.25 -17.32
N ASP A 31 18.02 -6.76 -17.18
CA ASP A 31 18.45 -8.01 -17.81
C ASP A 31 18.01 -9.26 -17.02
N LEU A 32 17.42 -9.09 -15.84
CA LEU A 32 16.99 -10.19 -15.00
C LEU A 32 15.70 -10.83 -15.51
N PRO A 33 15.55 -12.16 -15.44
CA PRO A 33 14.32 -12.82 -15.86
C PRO A 33 13.15 -12.40 -14.97
N GLU A 34 11.94 -12.38 -15.54
CA GLU A 34 10.70 -12.13 -14.80
C GLU A 34 10.29 -13.28 -13.88
N ASN A 35 10.92 -14.46 -14.02
CA ASN A 35 10.62 -15.64 -13.22
C ASN A 35 11.20 -15.56 -11.80
N CYS A 36 10.57 -16.25 -10.84
CA CYS A 36 11.07 -16.34 -9.47
C CYS A 36 12.41 -17.06 -9.41
N MET A 37 13.37 -16.50 -8.69
CA MET A 37 14.65 -17.14 -8.37
C MET A 37 14.61 -17.64 -6.93
N ILE A 38 14.43 -18.95 -6.74
CA ILE A 38 14.18 -19.54 -5.43
C ILE A 38 15.49 -19.80 -4.68
N TRP A 39 15.59 -19.31 -3.45
CA TRP A 39 16.71 -19.57 -2.56
C TRP A 39 16.62 -20.93 -1.89
N THR A 40 17.64 -21.76 -2.08
CA THR A 40 17.77 -23.08 -1.42
C THR A 40 18.78 -23.09 -0.27
N GLY A 41 19.29 -21.92 0.13
CA GLY A 41 20.25 -21.79 1.22
C GLY A 41 19.60 -21.67 2.60
N ALA A 42 20.37 -21.17 3.56
CA ALA A 42 19.87 -20.92 4.91
C ALA A 42 18.74 -19.90 4.90
N SER A 43 17.75 -20.09 5.78
CA SER A 43 16.64 -19.15 5.99
C SER A 43 16.50 -18.77 7.46
N THR A 44 15.80 -17.67 7.70
CA THR A 44 15.28 -17.28 9.03
C THR A 44 13.84 -17.77 9.15
N GLY A 45 13.34 -17.85 10.39
CA GLY A 45 12.00 -18.33 10.70
C GLY A 45 12.02 -19.78 11.18
N ARG A 46 11.25 -20.07 12.24
CA ARG A 46 10.88 -21.46 12.57
C ARG A 46 9.71 -21.82 11.66
N SER A 47 9.68 -23.03 11.12
CA SER A 47 8.62 -23.55 10.25
C SER A 47 7.29 -23.81 10.99
N GLY A 48 6.93 -22.99 11.99
CA GLY A 48 5.79 -23.26 12.85
C GLY A 48 5.08 -22.00 13.34
N PRO A 49 3.77 -22.10 13.61
CA PRO A 49 2.99 -21.02 14.18
C PRO A 49 3.56 -20.63 15.55
N ARG A 50 3.71 -19.32 15.79
CA ARG A 50 3.98 -18.77 17.11
C ARG A 50 2.72 -18.13 17.66
N MET A 51 2.38 -18.50 18.87
CA MET A 51 1.32 -17.86 19.63
C MET A 51 1.85 -16.57 20.26
N ARG A 52 1.15 -15.46 20.04
CA ARG A 52 1.43 -14.18 20.70
C ARG A 52 0.14 -13.70 21.34
N TYR A 53 0.19 -13.40 22.64
CA TYR A 53 -0.90 -12.70 23.31
C TYR A 53 -0.78 -11.21 23.03
N LYS A 54 -1.87 -10.61 22.56
CA LYS A 54 -2.03 -9.16 22.45
C LYS A 54 -3.20 -8.76 23.35
N ARG A 55 -3.07 -7.64 24.06
CA ARG A 55 -4.19 -7.08 24.82
C ARG A 55 -4.99 -6.19 23.89
N GLY A 56 -6.29 -6.44 23.78
CA GLY A 56 -7.23 -5.58 23.09
C GLY A 56 -7.49 -4.28 23.86
N TYR A 57 -8.39 -3.45 23.33
CA TYR A 57 -8.81 -2.19 23.97
C TYR A 57 -9.39 -2.42 25.37
N ASP A 58 -10.20 -3.47 25.53
CA ASP A 58 -10.81 -3.86 26.82
C ASP A 58 -9.85 -4.59 27.77
N ASN A 59 -8.55 -4.58 27.46
CA ASN A 59 -7.49 -5.24 28.22
C ASN A 59 -7.65 -6.78 28.33
N ILE A 60 -8.51 -7.37 27.51
CA ILE A 60 -8.69 -8.82 27.38
C ILE A 60 -7.53 -9.39 26.55
N PRO A 61 -6.86 -10.46 27.01
CA PRO A 61 -5.80 -11.11 26.24
C PRO A 61 -6.38 -11.91 25.08
N GLU A 62 -6.07 -11.47 23.86
CA GLU A 62 -6.38 -12.18 22.63
C GLU A 62 -5.17 -12.98 22.16
N LEU A 63 -5.42 -14.24 21.80
CA LEU A 63 -4.41 -15.11 21.22
C LEU A 63 -4.31 -14.85 19.71
N THR A 64 -3.21 -14.27 19.26
CA THR A 64 -2.90 -14.15 17.83
C THR A 64 -1.91 -15.24 17.42
N ILE A 65 -2.28 -16.05 16.44
CA ILE A 65 -1.38 -17.03 15.82
C ILE A 65 -0.64 -16.32 14.67
N ILE A 66 0.66 -16.14 14.83
CA ILE A 66 1.52 -15.51 13.82
C ILE A 66 2.39 -16.61 13.20
N MET A 67 2.33 -16.74 11.88
CA MET A 67 3.26 -17.59 11.12
C MET A 67 4.42 -16.73 10.61
N ASP A 68 5.63 -17.03 11.08
CA ASP A 68 6.81 -16.40 10.51
C ASP A 68 7.08 -16.98 9.13
N ARG A 69 6.98 -16.12 8.11
CA ARG A 69 7.42 -16.50 6.77
C ARG A 69 8.92 -16.72 6.77
N PRO A 70 9.42 -17.79 6.12
CA PRO A 70 10.85 -18.01 6.02
C PRO A 70 11.47 -16.87 5.21
N ARG A 71 12.67 -16.40 5.61
CA ARG A 71 13.38 -15.37 4.84
C ARG A 71 14.79 -15.79 4.49
N PRO A 72 15.23 -15.67 3.24
CA PRO A 72 16.55 -16.12 2.80
C PRO A 72 17.66 -15.28 3.43
N VAL A 73 18.69 -15.94 3.95
CA VAL A 73 19.82 -15.28 4.60
C VAL A 73 21.17 -15.85 4.18
N VAL A 74 22.18 -14.99 4.25
CA VAL A 74 23.57 -15.35 3.99
C VAL A 74 24.50 -14.64 4.99
N ASN A 75 25.55 -15.33 5.41
CA ASN A 75 26.61 -14.70 6.20
C ASN A 75 27.63 -14.07 5.26
N PHE A 76 27.80 -12.76 5.35
CA PHE A 76 28.74 -11.97 4.56
C PHE A 76 29.41 -10.94 5.46
N SER A 77 30.73 -10.75 5.29
CA SER A 77 31.52 -9.81 6.12
C SER A 77 31.33 -9.97 7.65
N GLY A 78 31.21 -11.23 8.11
CA GLY A 78 31.03 -11.56 9.53
C GLY A 78 29.63 -11.25 10.09
N LYS A 79 28.70 -10.75 9.27
CA LYS A 79 27.32 -10.42 9.66
C LYS A 79 26.32 -11.26 8.85
N ARG A 80 25.13 -11.46 9.42
CA ARG A 80 24.02 -12.13 8.74
C ARG A 80 23.21 -11.09 7.98
N HIS A 81 23.08 -11.26 6.67
CA HIS A 81 22.34 -10.37 5.78
C HIS A 81 21.11 -11.09 5.21
N SER A 82 20.04 -10.34 4.94
CA SER A 82 18.93 -10.78 4.11
C SER A 82 19.39 -10.79 2.65
N VAL A 83 19.21 -11.92 1.96
CA VAL A 83 19.67 -12.07 0.57
C VAL A 83 18.92 -11.10 -0.34
N ASN A 84 17.61 -10.97 -0.15
CA ASN A 84 16.74 -10.11 -0.98
C ASN A 84 17.20 -8.67 -0.94
N ARG A 85 17.48 -8.16 0.27
CA ARG A 85 17.96 -6.79 0.45
C ARG A 85 19.33 -6.59 -0.18
N LEU A 86 20.24 -7.53 0.05
CA LEU A 86 21.60 -7.46 -0.48
C LEU A 86 21.61 -7.46 -2.02
N LEU A 87 20.83 -8.33 -2.66
CA LEU A 87 20.73 -8.36 -4.13
C LEU A 87 20.05 -7.10 -4.69
N PHE A 88 19.03 -6.61 -3.99
CA PHE A 88 18.38 -5.36 -4.37
C PHE A 88 19.33 -4.16 -4.27
N ASP A 89 20.12 -4.06 -3.20
CA ASP A 89 21.12 -3.00 -3.01
C ASP A 89 22.20 -3.03 -4.11
N PHE A 90 22.55 -4.21 -4.64
CA PHE A 90 23.45 -4.34 -5.79
C PHE A 90 22.80 -3.93 -7.11
N ALA A 91 21.51 -4.25 -7.29
CA ALA A 91 20.77 -3.95 -8.52
C ALA A 91 20.30 -2.49 -8.60
N THR A 92 20.03 -1.85 -7.45
CA THR A 92 19.42 -0.52 -7.39
C THR A 92 20.02 0.24 -6.22
N LYS A 93 20.65 1.38 -6.50
CA LYS A 93 21.14 2.30 -5.48
C LYS A 93 20.03 3.29 -5.15
N LEU A 94 19.53 3.24 -3.91
CA LEU A 94 18.55 4.18 -3.39
C LEU A 94 19.18 5.03 -2.30
N ASP A 95 18.96 6.34 -2.36
CA ASP A 95 19.55 7.31 -1.43
C ASP A 95 18.70 7.54 -0.16
N TYR A 96 17.62 6.79 0.02
CA TYR A 96 16.70 6.91 1.15
C TYR A 96 16.51 5.59 1.91
N PRO A 97 16.14 5.63 3.21
CA PRO A 97 15.85 4.42 3.96
C PRO A 97 14.54 3.77 3.48
N TYR A 98 14.60 2.48 3.15
CA TYR A 98 13.47 1.74 2.60
C TYR A 98 13.26 0.36 3.24
N ARG A 99 12.02 -0.13 3.10
CA ARG A 99 11.60 -1.52 3.34
C ARG A 99 11.27 -2.15 1.98
N LEU A 100 11.58 -3.43 1.81
CA LEU A 100 11.19 -4.18 0.62
C LEU A 100 9.86 -4.88 0.85
N GLU A 101 8.99 -4.79 -0.14
CA GLU A 101 7.77 -5.61 -0.25
C GLU A 101 7.87 -6.55 -1.44
N SER A 102 7.48 -7.81 -1.22
CA SER A 102 7.47 -8.84 -2.27
C SER A 102 6.24 -8.67 -3.16
N SER A 103 6.42 -8.59 -4.47
CA SER A 103 5.31 -8.59 -5.45
C SER A 103 4.89 -10.00 -5.89
N CYS A 104 5.78 -10.99 -5.85
CA CYS A 104 5.53 -12.35 -6.36
C CYS A 104 4.87 -13.32 -5.37
N GLY A 105 4.66 -12.93 -4.11
CA GLY A 105 4.06 -13.76 -3.06
C GLY A 105 4.94 -14.93 -2.54
N GLU A 106 6.00 -15.29 -3.25
CA GLU A 106 6.89 -16.39 -2.89
C GLU A 106 7.92 -15.96 -1.82
N ALA A 107 7.88 -16.62 -0.66
CA ALA A 107 8.67 -16.22 0.52
C ALA A 107 10.18 -16.39 0.32
N MET A 108 10.57 -17.39 -0.46
CA MET A 108 11.98 -17.74 -0.71
C MET A 108 12.51 -17.18 -2.04
N CYS A 109 11.73 -16.36 -2.75
CA CYS A 109 12.22 -15.65 -3.92
C CYS A 109 13.33 -14.66 -3.50
N VAL A 110 14.35 -14.52 -4.34
CA VAL A 110 15.43 -13.53 -4.17
C VAL A 110 15.58 -12.62 -5.38
N ASN A 111 14.66 -12.67 -6.35
CA ASN A 111 14.75 -11.88 -7.57
C ASN A 111 14.53 -10.38 -7.26
N PRO A 112 15.51 -9.49 -7.50
CA PRO A 112 15.38 -8.04 -7.28
C PRO A 112 14.18 -7.41 -7.99
N VAL A 113 13.77 -7.93 -9.15
CA VAL A 113 12.62 -7.43 -9.92
C VAL A 113 11.31 -7.60 -9.16
N HIS A 114 11.20 -8.64 -8.32
CA HIS A 114 10.01 -8.96 -7.53
C HIS A 114 9.94 -8.22 -6.19
N TYR A 115 10.74 -7.17 -6.03
CA TYR A 115 10.73 -6.35 -4.84
C TYR A 115 10.47 -4.88 -5.18
N LEU A 116 9.54 -4.30 -4.44
CA LEU A 116 9.22 -2.89 -4.49
C LEU A 116 9.78 -2.19 -3.24
N PRO A 117 10.59 -1.13 -3.40
CA PRO A 117 11.09 -0.35 -2.28
C PRO A 117 10.00 0.62 -1.78
N LYS A 118 9.60 0.49 -0.52
CA LYS A 118 8.76 1.46 0.17
C LYS A 118 9.59 2.31 1.11
N ALA A 119 9.51 3.63 0.96
CA ALA A 119 10.20 4.57 1.85
C ALA A 119 9.74 4.38 3.30
N ILE A 120 10.68 4.35 4.23
CA ILE A 120 10.38 4.33 5.66
C ILE A 120 10.26 5.78 6.11
N ARG A 121 9.02 6.25 6.32
CA ARG A 121 8.79 7.57 6.91
C ARG A 121 9.25 7.55 8.37
N PRO A 122 10.13 8.48 8.80
CA PRO A 122 10.55 8.59 10.19
C PRO A 122 9.42 9.27 10.99
N GLY A 123 8.42 8.49 11.39
CA GLY A 123 7.26 8.95 12.15
C GLY A 123 6.20 7.86 12.14
N GLY A 124 5.95 7.25 13.30
CA GLY A 124 4.99 6.15 13.43
C GLY A 124 3.58 6.54 12.99
N PHE A 125 2.85 5.55 12.47
CA PHE A 125 1.42 5.59 12.17
C PHE A 125 0.96 6.81 11.35
N ALA A 126 1.43 6.93 10.10
CA ALA A 126 0.53 7.44 9.08
C ALA A 126 -0.38 6.29 8.66
N ALA A 127 -1.69 6.55 8.64
CA ALA A 127 -2.68 5.70 8.03
C ALA A 127 -2.18 5.21 6.66
N GLN A 128 -2.70 4.07 6.25
CA GLN A 128 -2.64 3.60 4.88
C GLN A 128 -3.23 4.70 3.98
N GLU A 129 -2.38 5.64 3.54
CA GLU A 129 -2.66 6.49 2.40
C GLU A 129 -2.92 5.52 1.27
N THR A 130 -4.18 5.44 0.88
CA THR A 130 -4.60 4.94 -0.42
C THR A 130 -3.71 5.62 -1.43
N CYS A 131 -2.73 4.87 -1.96
CA CYS A 131 -1.94 5.35 -3.07
C CYS A 131 -2.91 5.56 -4.23
N ASP A 132 -3.18 6.83 -4.52
CA ASP A 132 -3.41 7.32 -5.87
C ASP A 132 -2.18 6.93 -6.71
N MET A 133 -2.22 5.72 -7.27
CA MET A 133 -1.37 5.33 -8.38
C MET A 133 -2.30 5.10 -9.55
N GLU A 134 -2.25 6.04 -10.48
CA GLU A 134 -2.79 5.96 -11.83
C GLU A 134 -2.56 4.56 -12.42
N LEU A 135 -3.63 3.77 -12.45
CA LEU A 135 -3.65 2.47 -13.10
C LEU A 135 -3.94 2.70 -14.60
N SER A 136 -2.91 3.09 -15.34
CA SER A 136 -2.99 3.10 -16.80
C SER A 136 -2.88 1.66 -17.33
N GLN A 137 -4.03 1.12 -17.78
CA GLN A 137 -4.23 0.14 -18.87
C GLN A 137 -3.69 -1.29 -18.60
N VAL A 138 -4.45 -2.39 -18.66
CA VAL A 138 -5.48 -2.82 -19.62
C VAL A 138 -6.30 -3.94 -18.94
N GLN A 139 -7.64 -3.88 -19.00
CA GLN A 139 -8.50 -5.03 -19.34
C GLN A 139 -9.96 -4.57 -19.47
N ASP A 140 -10.56 -4.89 -20.61
CA ASP A 140 -11.93 -4.58 -21.01
C ASP A 140 -12.95 -4.94 -19.92
N GLY A 141 -13.58 -3.91 -19.36
CA GLY A 141 -14.73 -3.99 -18.45
C GLY A 141 -15.73 -2.88 -18.81
N PRO A 142 -17.03 -3.07 -18.56
CA PRO A 142 -18.07 -2.20 -19.10
C PRO A 142 -17.87 -0.78 -18.56
N ALA A 143 -18.08 0.21 -19.44
CA ALA A 143 -17.98 1.63 -19.13
C ALA A 143 -18.59 1.94 -17.76
N PHE A 144 -17.76 2.45 -16.84
CA PHE A 144 -18.25 3.14 -15.65
C PHE A 144 -19.07 4.33 -16.16
N VAL A 145 -20.38 4.15 -16.14
CA VAL A 145 -21.31 5.27 -16.10
C VAL A 145 -21.00 5.96 -14.77
N GLU A 146 -20.67 7.25 -14.78
CA GLU A 146 -20.64 8.06 -13.55
C GLU A 146 -21.98 7.82 -12.85
N ASP A 147 -21.95 7.07 -11.75
CA ASP A 147 -23.18 6.74 -11.04
C ASP A 147 -23.82 8.06 -10.58
N PRO A 148 -25.11 8.27 -10.86
CA PRO A 148 -25.79 9.49 -10.46
C PRO A 148 -25.80 9.58 -8.93
N TRP A 149 -25.37 10.73 -8.40
CA TRP A 149 -25.40 11.05 -6.97
C TRP A 149 -26.66 10.50 -6.29
N THR A 150 -26.47 9.71 -5.24
CA THR A 150 -27.60 9.17 -4.47
C THR A 150 -27.98 10.14 -3.35
N LEU A 151 -29.27 10.17 -2.98
CA LEU A 151 -29.77 10.98 -1.85
C LEU A 151 -29.10 10.64 -0.51
N GLN A 152 -28.57 9.43 -0.37
CA GLN A 152 -27.89 8.99 0.86
C GLN A 152 -26.51 9.62 0.97
N GLU A 153 -25.73 9.60 -0.11
CA GLU A 153 -24.41 10.24 -0.17
C GLU A 153 -24.53 11.75 0.08
N VAL A 154 -25.47 12.41 -0.60
CA VAL A 154 -25.76 13.83 -0.40
C VAL A 154 -26.13 14.14 1.05
N GLY A 155 -26.86 13.23 1.70
CA GLY A 155 -27.24 13.37 3.11
C GLY A 155 -26.04 13.44 4.04
N GLU A 156 -25.04 12.59 3.85
CA GLU A 156 -23.83 12.55 4.68
C GLU A 156 -23.02 13.85 4.58
N PHE A 157 -22.91 14.40 3.36
CA PHE A 157 -22.25 15.69 3.15
C PHE A 157 -23.02 16.86 3.77
N VAL A 158 -24.35 16.85 3.67
CA VAL A 158 -25.20 17.89 4.25
C VAL A 158 -25.22 17.82 5.78
N GLU A 159 -25.26 16.63 6.38
CA GLU A 159 -25.15 16.44 7.83
C GLU A 159 -23.80 16.94 8.35
N THR A 160 -22.71 16.58 7.67
CA THR A 160 -21.35 17.06 8.01
C THR A 160 -21.28 18.59 7.95
N ALA A 161 -21.83 19.21 6.90
CA ALA A 161 -21.91 20.66 6.79
C ALA A 161 -22.70 21.31 7.94
N LEU A 162 -23.81 20.67 8.35
CA LEU A 162 -24.65 21.15 9.45
C LEU A 162 -23.96 21.03 10.82
N GLU A 163 -23.18 19.97 11.04
CA GLU A 163 -22.43 19.74 12.28
C GLU A 163 -21.20 20.65 12.40
N GLU A 164 -20.39 20.76 11.35
CA GLU A 164 -19.10 21.44 11.42
C GLU A 164 -19.18 22.95 11.18
N HIS A 165 -20.06 23.39 10.27
CA HIS A 165 -20.09 24.78 9.81
C HIS A 165 -21.34 25.55 10.24
N SER A 166 -22.37 24.86 10.75
CA SER A 166 -23.64 25.47 11.20
C SER A 166 -24.20 26.55 10.25
N PRO A 167 -24.34 26.26 8.94
CA PRO A 167 -24.79 27.24 7.96
C PRO A 167 -26.21 27.72 8.27
N THR A 168 -26.42 29.03 8.17
CA THR A 168 -27.70 29.70 8.51
C THR A 168 -28.51 30.11 7.29
N SER A 169 -27.96 29.94 6.09
CA SER A 169 -28.60 30.25 4.81
C SER A 169 -28.17 29.28 3.72
N TRP A 170 -28.99 29.12 2.68
CA TRP A 170 -28.66 28.31 1.50
C TRP A 170 -27.33 28.72 0.86
N GLN A 171 -27.06 30.03 0.76
CA GLN A 171 -25.80 30.56 0.20
C GLN A 171 -24.58 30.09 1.02
N SER A 172 -24.67 30.17 2.34
CA SER A 172 -23.61 29.66 3.23
C SER A 172 -23.41 28.14 3.14
N LEU A 173 -24.41 27.39 2.69
CA LEU A 173 -24.32 25.94 2.53
C LEU A 173 -23.64 25.56 1.21
N ILE A 174 -24.01 26.20 0.10
CA ILE A 174 -23.44 25.91 -1.24
C ILE A 174 -22.03 26.48 -1.44
N GLU A 175 -21.63 27.48 -0.64
CA GLU A 175 -20.27 28.03 -0.67
C GLU A 175 -19.22 27.11 -0.03
N LEU A 176 -19.64 26.00 0.61
CA LEU A 176 -18.75 25.00 1.17
C LEU A 176 -18.07 24.20 0.06
N THR A 177 -16.75 24.09 0.12
CA THR A 177 -15.89 23.54 -0.95
C THR A 177 -16.25 22.11 -1.34
N PHE A 178 -16.80 21.33 -0.41
CA PHE A 178 -17.17 19.93 -0.62
C PHE A 178 -18.64 19.73 -1.06
N LEU A 179 -19.47 20.78 -1.03
CA LEU A 179 -20.86 20.75 -1.52
C LEU A 179 -21.02 21.37 -2.92
N GLY A 180 -19.99 22.06 -3.43
CA GLY A 180 -20.04 22.73 -4.74
C GLY A 180 -20.22 21.80 -5.94
N GLU A 181 -19.87 20.51 -5.81
CA GLU A 181 -20.01 19.51 -6.88
C GLU A 181 -21.32 18.70 -6.78
N VAL A 182 -22.10 18.91 -5.71
CA VAL A 182 -23.31 18.14 -5.44
C VAL A 182 -24.53 18.76 -6.14
N PRO A 183 -25.38 17.97 -6.84
CA PRO A 183 -26.58 18.49 -7.48
C PRO A 183 -27.52 19.18 -6.47
N HIS A 184 -27.77 20.48 -6.68
CA HIS A 184 -28.60 21.30 -5.78
C HIS A 184 -30.01 20.74 -5.54
N VAL A 185 -30.56 20.01 -6.51
CA VAL A 185 -31.88 19.36 -6.41
C VAL A 185 -31.90 18.31 -5.30
N LEU A 186 -30.83 17.51 -5.18
CA LEU A 186 -30.71 16.45 -4.18
C LEU A 186 -30.48 17.01 -2.78
N ILE A 187 -29.73 18.12 -2.67
CA ILE A 187 -29.55 18.85 -1.41
C ILE A 187 -30.90 19.38 -0.92
N ASP A 188 -31.70 20.00 -1.81
CA ASP A 188 -33.02 20.53 -1.47
C ASP A 188 -34.01 19.44 -1.05
N GLU A 189 -34.03 18.30 -1.76
CA GLU A 189 -34.84 17.14 -1.40
C GLU A 189 -34.45 16.57 -0.03
N TYR A 190 -33.16 16.49 0.27
CA TYR A 190 -32.66 16.01 1.54
C TYR A 190 -32.96 17.00 2.70
N LEU A 191 -32.77 18.31 2.48
CA LEU A 191 -33.09 19.35 3.47
C LEU A 191 -34.58 19.38 3.84
N LYS A 192 -35.48 19.16 2.85
CA LYS A 192 -36.92 18.99 3.08
C LYS A 192 -37.23 17.75 3.90
N LYS A 193 -36.52 16.64 3.66
CA LYS A 193 -36.69 15.38 4.39
C LYS A 193 -36.34 15.54 5.88
N ILE A 194 -35.31 16.32 6.21
CA ILE A 194 -34.89 16.57 7.59
C ILE A 194 -35.62 17.75 8.26
N GLY A 195 -36.58 18.38 7.56
CA GLY A 195 -37.40 19.48 8.08
C GLY A 195 -36.65 20.82 8.25
N LYS A 196 -35.58 21.05 7.50
CA LYS A 196 -34.81 22.30 7.52
C LYS A 196 -35.17 23.23 6.36
N ASP A 197 -36.45 23.56 6.25
CA ASP A 197 -37.02 24.36 5.15
C ASP A 197 -36.42 25.77 5.01
N HIS A 198 -35.86 26.32 6.09
CA HIS A 198 -35.20 27.64 6.11
C HIS A 198 -33.84 27.64 5.38
N LEU A 199 -33.28 26.47 5.08
CA LEU A 199 -32.05 26.31 4.30
C LEU A 199 -32.35 25.87 2.87
N CYS A 200 -33.60 25.72 2.44
CA CYS A 200 -33.95 25.33 1.08
C CYS A 200 -33.69 26.44 0.06
N LEU A 201 -33.68 26.06 -1.23
CA LEU A 201 -33.58 27.02 -2.34
C LEU A 201 -34.66 28.11 -2.19
N PRO A 202 -34.30 29.41 -2.30
CA PRO A 202 -35.28 30.47 -2.26
C PRO A 202 -36.30 30.25 -3.38
N ALA A 203 -37.58 30.16 -3.03
CA ALA A 203 -38.66 30.05 -4.01
C ALA A 203 -38.51 31.22 -4.99
N THR A 204 -38.25 30.90 -6.25
CA THR A 204 -38.28 31.88 -7.33
C THR A 204 -39.74 32.33 -7.46
N THR A 205 -40.05 33.47 -6.83
CA THR A 205 -41.26 34.23 -7.14
C THR A 205 -41.21 34.56 -8.64
N LYS A 206 -42.11 33.94 -9.41
CA LYS A 206 -42.48 34.43 -10.73
C LYS A 206 -43.19 35.78 -10.61
#